data_AF-A0A970C8I8-F1
#
_entry.id   AF-A0A970C8I8-F1
#
_cell.length_a   1.000
_cell.length_b   1.000
_cell.length_c   1.000
_cell.angle_alpha   90.00
_cell.angle_beta   90.00
_cell.angle_gamma   90.00
#
_symmetry.space_group_name_H-M   'P 1'
#
loop_
_entity.id
_entity.type
_entity.pdbx_description
1 polymer ?
#
loop_
_entity_poly.entity_id
_entity_poly.type
_entity_poly.pdbx_seq_one_letter_code
_entity_poly.pdbx_strand_id
1 'polypeptide(L)'
;MNGELPLGDTIRLPTKRSPAVARFCRKVRLARGNTCENCGATPSERQIESHHILDYHVYPSLGKDEDNIIVLCQACHRGLSRPHGDLLGDRLMRLAQLRPELRERIASYVERKAPYLTNLIRIVRAGEQAASYYFFRRLEM
;
A
#
# COMPACT_ATOMS: atom_id res chain seq x y z
N MET A 1 36.08 33.36 -1.84
CA MET A 1 36.01 31.91 -1.67
C MET A 1 34.55 31.52 -1.71
N ASN A 2 34.05 31.17 -2.90
CA ASN A 2 32.66 30.77 -3.08
C ASN A 2 32.59 29.26 -2.89
N GLY A 3 32.13 28.83 -1.72
CA GLY A 3 31.85 27.42 -1.45
C GLY A 3 30.53 27.04 -2.10
N GLU A 4 30.59 26.39 -3.26
CA GLU A 4 29.44 25.71 -3.84
C GLU A 4 29.09 24.52 -2.95
N LEU A 5 27.89 24.54 -2.36
CA LEU A 5 27.30 23.39 -1.69
C LEU A 5 27.02 22.31 -2.75
N PRO A 6 27.45 21.05 -2.55
CA PRO A 6 27.22 19.99 -3.52
C PRO A 6 25.73 19.75 -3.67
N LEU A 7 25.26 19.81 -4.92
CA LEU A 7 23.91 19.40 -5.35
C LEU A 7 23.63 18.00 -4.79
N GLY A 8 22.65 17.91 -3.90
CA GLY A 8 22.35 16.72 -3.12
C GLY A 8 22.16 15.47 -3.98
N ASP A 9 22.86 14.41 -3.60
CA ASP A 9 22.76 13.10 -4.22
C ASP A 9 21.30 12.65 -4.28
N THR A 10 20.82 12.39 -5.50
CA THR A 10 19.48 11.84 -5.69
C THR A 10 19.49 10.41 -5.18
N ILE A 11 18.94 10.17 -3.98
CA ILE A 11 18.80 8.83 -3.43
C ILE A 11 17.85 8.03 -4.34
N ARG A 12 18.41 7.17 -5.19
CA ARG A 12 17.63 6.20 -5.96
C ARG A 12 17.29 5.02 -5.07
N LEU A 13 16.03 4.94 -4.65
CA LEU A 13 15.53 3.77 -3.94
C LEU A 13 15.59 2.54 -4.87
N PRO A 14 16.07 1.38 -4.40
CA PRO A 14 16.14 0.18 -5.21
C PRO A 14 14.74 -0.20 -5.69
N THR A 15 14.58 -0.51 -6.97
CA THR A 15 13.26 -0.83 -7.56
C THR A 15 12.77 -2.24 -7.25
N LYS A 16 13.66 -3.12 -6.75
CA LYS A 16 13.35 -4.51 -6.42
C LYS A 16 13.48 -4.77 -4.92
N ARG A 17 12.56 -5.57 -4.38
CA ARG A 17 12.62 -6.07 -3.00
C ARG A 17 13.84 -6.96 -2.81
N SER A 18 14.41 -6.96 -1.60
CA SER A 18 15.49 -7.90 -1.27
C SER A 18 14.99 -9.35 -1.32
N PRO A 19 15.85 -10.34 -1.67
CA PRO A 19 15.44 -11.75 -1.70
C PRO A 19 14.86 -12.25 -0.37
N ALA A 20 15.35 -11.74 0.76
CA ALA A 20 14.86 -12.11 2.07
C ALA A 20 13.42 -11.63 2.32
N VAL A 21 13.08 -10.41 1.88
CA VAL A 21 11.72 -9.87 1.95
C VAL A 21 10.80 -10.63 0.99
N ALA A 22 11.26 -10.93 -0.24
CA ALA A 22 10.48 -11.72 -1.19
C ALA A 22 10.11 -13.11 -0.65
N ARG A 23 11.06 -13.81 -0.01
CA ARG A 23 10.81 -15.10 0.66
C ARG A 23 9.80 -14.95 1.81
N PHE A 24 9.92 -13.90 2.62
CA PHE A 24 9.00 -13.65 3.72
C PHE A 24 7.57 -13.38 3.23
N CYS A 25 7.40 -12.51 2.22
CA CYS A 25 6.10 -12.26 1.59
C CYS A 25 5.48 -13.55 1.05
N ARG A 26 6.28 -14.42 0.41
CA ARG A 26 5.82 -15.74 -0.06
C ARG A 26 5.34 -16.61 1.10
N LYS A 27 6.07 -16.66 2.21
CA LYS A 27 5.66 -17.41 3.41
C LYS A 27 4.30 -16.93 3.93
N VAL A 28 4.12 -15.63 4.14
CA VAL A 28 2.85 -15.05 4.62
C VAL A 28 1.71 -15.37 3.66
N ARG A 29 1.93 -15.19 2.35
CA ARG A 29 0.92 -15.50 1.32
C ARG A 29 0.46 -16.95 1.37
N LEU A 30 1.38 -17.90 1.51
CA LEU A 30 1.05 -19.32 1.60
C LEU A 30 0.34 -19.66 2.92
N ALA A 31 0.76 -19.06 4.04
CA ALA A 31 0.12 -19.25 5.34
C ALA A 31 -1.35 -18.78 5.36
N ARG A 32 -1.69 -17.78 4.53
CA ARG A 32 -3.05 -17.25 4.38
C ARG A 32 -3.85 -17.93 3.26
N GLY A 33 -3.51 -19.17 2.92
CA GLY A 33 -4.24 -19.98 1.94
C GLY A 33 -4.01 -19.59 0.48
N ASN A 34 -3.10 -18.64 0.20
CA ASN A 34 -2.78 -18.18 -1.15
C ASN A 34 -4.01 -17.71 -1.96
N THR A 35 -4.96 -17.08 -1.28
CA THR A 35 -6.21 -16.57 -1.84
C THR A 35 -6.30 -15.06 -1.63
N CYS A 36 -6.91 -14.35 -2.59
CA CYS A 36 -7.12 -12.91 -2.49
C CYS A 36 -8.00 -12.56 -1.29
N GLU A 37 -7.46 -11.80 -0.33
CA GLU A 37 -8.18 -11.35 0.87
C GLU A 37 -9.28 -10.33 0.54
N ASN A 38 -9.24 -9.70 -0.65
CA ASN A 38 -10.28 -8.78 -1.09
C ASN A 38 -11.43 -9.48 -1.82
N CYS A 39 -11.16 -10.30 -2.84
CA CYS A 39 -12.21 -10.84 -3.71
C CYS A 39 -12.36 -12.36 -3.65
N GLY A 40 -11.55 -13.07 -2.84
CA GLY A 40 -11.61 -14.52 -2.72
C GLY A 40 -11.01 -15.31 -3.90
N ALA A 41 -10.46 -14.63 -4.92
CA ALA A 41 -9.85 -15.31 -6.06
C ALA A 41 -8.66 -16.19 -5.65
N THR A 42 -8.62 -17.37 -6.24
CA THR A 42 -7.62 -18.42 -6.02
C THR A 42 -6.55 -18.41 -7.13
N PRO A 43 -5.43 -19.16 -6.97
CA PRO A 43 -4.36 -19.21 -7.97
C PRO A 43 -4.77 -19.81 -9.32
N SER A 44 -5.82 -20.63 -9.38
CA SER A 44 -6.37 -21.15 -10.65
C SER A 44 -7.16 -20.10 -11.42
N GLU A 45 -7.68 -19.07 -10.75
CA GLU A 45 -8.47 -18.01 -11.36
C GLU A 45 -7.61 -16.79 -11.72
N ARG A 46 -6.68 -16.41 -10.84
CA ARG A 46 -5.87 -15.19 -10.99
C ARG A 46 -4.50 -15.33 -10.35
N GLN A 47 -3.51 -14.60 -10.87
CA GLN A 47 -2.20 -14.45 -10.23
C GLN A 47 -2.35 -13.78 -8.85
N ILE A 48 -1.83 -14.44 -7.81
CA ILE A 48 -1.88 -13.97 -6.42
C ILE A 48 -0.53 -13.41 -5.98
N GLU A 49 -0.55 -12.22 -5.39
CA GLU A 49 0.60 -11.40 -5.05
C GLU A 49 0.52 -10.89 -3.61
N SER A 50 1.68 -10.47 -3.08
CA SER A 50 1.79 -9.85 -1.76
C SER A 50 2.00 -8.34 -1.91
N HIS A 51 1.08 -7.56 -1.35
CA HIS A 51 1.14 -6.10 -1.29
C HIS A 51 1.53 -5.64 0.11
N HIS A 52 2.37 -4.62 0.22
CA HIS A 52 2.68 -4.00 1.51
C HIS A 52 1.75 -2.81 1.74
N ILE A 53 1.14 -2.71 2.93
CA ILE A 53 0.27 -1.59 3.31
C ILE A 53 1.08 -0.29 3.37
N LEU A 54 2.19 -0.32 4.13
CA LEU A 54 3.22 0.71 4.12
C LEU A 54 4.36 0.23 3.24
N ASP A 55 4.63 1.01 2.19
CA ASP A 55 5.57 0.64 1.12
C ASP A 55 6.96 0.32 1.69
N TYR A 56 7.51 -0.84 1.29
CA TYR A 56 8.80 -1.33 1.77
C TYR A 56 9.97 -0.40 1.40
N HIS A 57 9.91 0.31 0.28
CA HIS A 57 10.97 1.22 -0.14
C HIS A 57 11.01 2.49 0.73
N VAL A 58 9.86 2.86 1.31
CA VAL A 58 9.74 3.99 2.26
C VAL A 58 9.96 3.52 3.70
N TYR A 59 9.46 2.34 4.08
CA TYR A 59 9.54 1.77 5.42
C TYR A 59 10.22 0.38 5.39
N PRO A 60 11.53 0.31 5.10
CA PRO A 60 12.23 -0.97 4.93
C PRO A 60 12.23 -1.84 6.20
N SER A 61 12.21 -1.22 7.38
CA SER A 61 12.10 -1.91 8.68
C SER A 61 10.78 -2.69 8.83
N LEU A 62 9.73 -2.32 8.10
CA LEU A 62 8.42 -2.98 8.10
C LEU A 62 8.28 -4.04 6.99
N GLY A 63 9.32 -4.29 6.19
CA GLY A 63 9.27 -5.23 5.06
C GLY A 63 9.08 -6.70 5.44
N LYS A 64 9.31 -7.04 6.71
CA LYS A 64 9.07 -8.37 7.27
C LYS A 64 8.08 -8.35 8.43
N ASP A 65 7.26 -7.32 8.50
CA ASP A 65 6.11 -7.29 9.40
C ASP A 65 4.95 -8.00 8.68
N GLU A 66 4.42 -9.06 9.30
CA GLU A 66 3.35 -9.87 8.71
C GLU A 66 2.04 -9.08 8.56
N ASP A 67 1.75 -8.19 9.50
CA ASP A 67 0.54 -7.34 9.45
C ASP A 67 0.65 -6.29 8.35
N ASN A 68 1.87 -5.93 7.93
CA ASN A 68 2.10 -5.04 6.80
C ASN A 68 1.78 -5.67 5.46
N ILE A 69 1.55 -6.99 5.40
CA ILE A 69 1.37 -7.71 4.15
C ILE A 69 -0.11 -8.03 3.98
N ILE A 70 -0.62 -7.76 2.78
CA ILE A 70 -1.93 -8.22 2.33
C ILE A 70 -1.77 -9.08 1.07
N VAL A 71 -2.63 -10.09 0.92
CA VAL A 71 -2.63 -11.04 -0.18
C VAL A 71 -3.73 -10.67 -1.15
N LEU A 72 -3.36 -10.30 -2.37
CA LEU A 72 -4.30 -9.82 -3.37
C LEU A 72 -4.09 -10.54 -4.69
N CYS A 73 -5.16 -10.74 -5.46
CA CYS A 73 -5.00 -11.06 -6.87
C CYS A 73 -4.49 -9.83 -7.64
N GLN A 74 -3.85 -10.05 -8.79
CA GLN A 74 -3.30 -9.00 -9.64
C GLN A 74 -4.34 -7.90 -9.97
N ALA A 75 -5.62 -8.25 -10.13
CA ALA A 75 -6.68 -7.29 -10.40
C ALA A 75 -6.99 -6.36 -9.21
N CYS A 76 -7.03 -6.90 -7.98
CA CYS A 76 -7.21 -6.09 -6.77
C CYS A 76 -5.93 -5.36 -6.36
N HIS A 77 -4.77 -5.91 -6.73
CA HIS A 77 -3.47 -5.28 -6.50
C HIS A 77 -3.25 -4.09 -7.43
N ARG A 78 -3.77 -4.15 -8.67
CA ARG A 78 -3.68 -3.08 -9.66
C ARG A 78 -4.27 -1.78 -9.10
N GLY A 79 -3.46 -0.73 -9.09
CA GLY A 79 -3.83 0.60 -8.58
C GLY A 79 -3.41 0.86 -7.13
N LEU A 80 -2.95 -0.16 -6.39
CA LEU A 80 -2.31 0.03 -5.09
C LEU A 80 -0.78 0.20 -5.20
N SER A 81 -0.20 -0.27 -6.30
CA SER A 81 1.26 -0.47 -6.46
C SER A 81 2.05 0.75 -6.94
N ARG A 82 1.47 1.97 -6.99
CA ARG A 82 2.18 3.17 -7.46
C ARG A 82 2.48 4.12 -6.31
N PRO A 83 3.65 4.02 -5.64
CA PRO A 83 4.07 4.95 -4.60
C PRO A 83 4.51 6.32 -5.15
N HIS A 84 4.91 6.39 -6.43
CA HIS A 84 5.35 7.62 -7.08
C HIS A 84 4.35 7.99 -8.20
N GLY A 85 3.65 9.12 -8.04
CA GLY A 85 2.69 9.61 -9.04
C GLY A 85 1.22 9.57 -8.63
N ASP A 86 0.90 9.31 -7.36
CA ASP A 86 -0.48 9.39 -6.82
C ASP A 86 -0.94 10.86 -6.63
N LEU A 87 -0.76 11.69 -7.66
CA LEU A 87 -1.13 13.11 -7.64
C LEU A 87 -2.64 13.29 -7.43
N LEU A 88 -3.42 12.31 -7.89
CA LEU A 88 -4.88 12.32 -7.89
C LEU A 88 -5.49 11.46 -6.77
N GLY A 89 -4.71 10.82 -5.90
CA GLY A 89 -5.27 9.97 -4.84
C GLY A 89 -5.95 8.69 -5.37
N ASP A 90 -5.57 8.22 -6.56
CA ASP A 90 -5.98 6.93 -7.12
C ASP A 90 -5.72 5.79 -6.13
N ARG A 91 -4.58 5.80 -5.44
CA ARG A 91 -4.27 4.79 -4.42
C ARG A 91 -5.30 4.84 -3.29
N LEU A 92 -5.67 6.04 -2.85
CA LEU A 92 -6.64 6.24 -1.78
C LEU A 92 -8.03 5.73 -2.20
N MET A 93 -8.46 6.04 -3.42
CA MET A 93 -9.70 5.51 -4.00
C MET A 93 -9.70 3.98 -4.03
N ARG A 94 -8.59 3.37 -4.49
CA ARG A 94 -8.48 1.92 -4.56
C ARG A 94 -8.49 1.26 -3.19
N LEU A 95 -7.82 1.84 -2.19
CA LEU A 95 -7.90 1.37 -0.81
C LEU A 95 -9.34 1.46 -0.27
N ALA A 96 -10.04 2.55 -0.58
CA ALA A 96 -11.42 2.79 -0.14
C ALA A 96 -12.47 1.89 -0.83
N GLN A 97 -12.12 1.28 -1.96
CA GLN A 97 -12.94 0.30 -2.69
C GLN A 97 -12.72 -1.16 -2.22
N LEU A 98 -11.76 -1.41 -1.32
CA LEU A 98 -11.58 -2.76 -0.76
C LEU A 98 -12.75 -3.13 0.15
N ARG A 99 -12.92 -4.44 0.41
CA ARG A 99 -13.92 -4.94 1.35
C ARG A 99 -13.77 -4.30 2.74
N PRO A 100 -14.88 -4.04 3.46
CA PRO A 100 -14.85 -3.32 4.73
C PRO A 100 -13.86 -3.89 5.75
N GLU A 101 -13.78 -5.21 5.86
CA GLU A 101 -12.91 -5.89 6.82
C GLU A 101 -11.42 -5.65 6.49
N LEU A 102 -11.08 -5.67 5.19
CA LEU A 102 -9.73 -5.40 4.73
C LEU A 102 -9.36 -3.91 4.89
N ARG A 103 -10.33 -3.01 4.68
CA ARG A 103 -10.14 -1.57 4.93
C ARG A 103 -9.87 -1.29 6.39
N GLU A 104 -10.64 -1.87 7.31
CA GLU A 104 -10.39 -1.69 8.74
C GLU A 104 -9.04 -2.27 9.15
N ARG A 105 -8.67 -3.44 8.65
CA ARG A 105 -7.34 -4.03 8.92
C ARG A 105 -6.21 -3.10 8.46
N ILE A 106 -6.35 -2.53 7.26
CA ILE A 106 -5.38 -1.57 6.71
C ILE A 106 -5.31 -0.32 7.58
N ALA A 107 -6.45 0.29 7.90
CA ALA A 107 -6.51 1.51 8.68
C ALA A 107 -5.93 1.32 10.08
N SER A 108 -6.30 0.23 10.76
CA SER A 108 -5.76 -0.16 12.07
C SER A 108 -4.24 -0.36 12.03
N TYR A 109 -3.70 -0.98 10.98
CA TYR A 109 -2.25 -1.14 10.84
C TYR A 109 -1.55 0.22 10.64
N VAL A 110 -2.09 1.08 9.77
CA VAL A 110 -1.52 2.42 9.51
C VAL A 110 -1.61 3.29 10.77
N GLU A 111 -2.71 3.24 11.52
CA GLU A 111 -2.87 3.98 12.77
C GLU A 111 -1.80 3.61 13.80
N ARG A 112 -1.45 2.32 13.92
CA ARG A 112 -0.38 1.87 14.84
C ARG A 112 1.03 2.26 14.38
N LYS A 113 1.31 2.22 13.07
CA LYS A 113 2.68 2.32 12.54
C LYS A 113 3.03 3.69 11.96
N ALA A 114 2.03 4.45 11.53
CA ALA A 114 2.15 5.77 10.91
C ALA A 114 0.92 6.64 11.25
N PRO A 115 0.67 6.95 12.53
CA PRO A 115 -0.54 7.67 12.99
C PRO A 115 -0.69 9.07 12.37
N TYR A 116 0.40 9.67 11.88
CA TYR A 116 0.38 10.96 11.18
C TYR A 116 -0.35 10.91 9.83
N LEU A 117 -0.62 9.72 9.26
CA LEU A 117 -1.40 9.55 8.03
C LEU A 117 -2.92 9.62 8.29
N THR A 118 -3.35 10.59 9.11
CA THR A 118 -4.72 10.71 9.65
C THR A 118 -5.81 10.73 8.57
N ASN A 119 -5.58 11.46 7.47
CA ASN A 119 -6.52 11.50 6.34
C ASN A 119 -6.67 10.14 5.65
N LEU A 120 -5.57 9.41 5.44
CA LEU A 120 -5.61 8.08 4.86
C LEU A 120 -6.41 7.14 5.77
N ILE A 121 -6.10 7.13 7.07
CA ILE A 121 -6.79 6.29 8.06
C ILE A 121 -8.29 6.56 8.02
N ARG A 122 -8.70 7.83 8.15
CA ARG A 122 -10.10 8.25 8.17
C ARG A 122 -10.84 7.86 6.90
N ILE A 123 -10.24 8.12 5.73
CA ILE A 123 -10.88 7.91 4.43
C ILE A 123 -10.99 6.41 4.12
N VAL A 124 -9.93 5.64 4.37
CA VAL A 124 -9.96 4.19 4.15
C VAL A 124 -11.02 3.52 5.03
N ARG A 125 -11.15 3.92 6.31
CA ARG A 125 -12.24 3.45 7.20
C ARG A 125 -13.62 3.80 6.66
N ALA A 126 -13.80 5.05 6.24
CA ALA A 126 -15.09 5.55 5.77
C ALA A 126 -15.49 4.99 4.38
N GLY A 127 -14.51 4.57 3.56
CA GLY A 127 -14.76 3.90 2.28
C GLY A 127 -14.96 4.86 1.11
N GLU A 128 -15.47 4.32 0.00
CA GLU A 128 -15.45 4.95 -1.32
C GLU A 128 -16.07 6.35 -1.35
N GLN A 129 -17.23 6.56 -0.72
CA GLN A 129 -17.88 7.87 -0.70
C GLN A 129 -17.00 8.96 -0.08
N ALA A 130 -16.26 8.63 0.98
CA ALA A 130 -15.38 9.56 1.66
C ALA A 130 -14.13 9.87 0.81
N ALA A 131 -13.64 8.88 0.07
CA ALA A 131 -12.52 9.05 -0.86
C ALA A 131 -12.92 9.93 -2.04
N SER A 132 -14.09 9.70 -2.63
CA SER A 132 -14.66 10.55 -3.68
C SER A 132 -14.83 11.99 -3.21
N TYR A 133 -15.41 12.20 -2.03
CA TYR A 133 -15.57 13.54 -1.46
C TYR A 133 -14.23 14.24 -1.23
N TYR A 134 -13.24 13.53 -0.70
CA TYR A 134 -11.88 14.07 -0.53
C TYR A 134 -11.25 14.47 -1.86
N PHE A 135 -11.45 13.67 -2.91
CA PHE A 135 -10.96 13.96 -4.24
C PHE A 135 -11.60 15.22 -4.83
N PHE A 136 -12.94 15.32 -4.82
CA PHE A 136 -13.65 16.49 -5.35
C PHE A 136 -13.24 17.78 -4.64
N ARG A 137 -13.16 17.79 -3.31
CA ARG A 137 -12.70 18.97 -2.54
C ARG A 137 -11.29 19.42 -2.90
N ARG A 138 -10.42 18.50 -3.33
CA ARG A 138 -9.03 18.84 -3.69
C ARG A 138 -8.91 19.43 -5.10
N LEU A 139 -9.91 19.20 -5.96
CA LEU A 139 -9.98 19.79 -7.30
C LEU A 139 -10.63 21.19 -7.30
N GLU A 140 -11.36 21.54 -6.25
CA GLU A 140 -11.97 22.85 -6.06
C GLU A 140 -11.02 23.89 -5.42
N MET A 141 -9.80 23.49 -5.09
CA MET A 141 -8.73 24.32 -4.51
C MET A 141 -7.63 24.60 -5.54
#